data_AF-A0A3D0X034-F1
#
_entry.id   AF-A0A3D0X034-F1
#
_cell.length_a   1.000
_cell.length_b   1.000
_cell.length_c   1.000
_cell.angle_alpha   90.00
_cell.angle_beta   90.00
_cell.angle_gamma   90.00
#
_symmetry.space_group_name_H-M   'P 1'
#
loop_
_entity.id
_entity.type
_entity.pdbx_description
1 polymer ?
#
loop_
_entity_poly.entity_id
_entity_poly.type
_entity_poly.pdbx_seq_one_letter_code
_entity_poly.pdbx_strand_id
1 'polypeptide(L)'
;MSTVLICLALAALAVFGVRSFSKRLSGGCCGTGGEAIRRVRVQDRDKKHYPYETRLAVGGMTCRNCARRVENALNSLDGVWARVDLSK
;
A
#
# COMPACT_ATOMS: atom_id res chain seq x y z
N MET A 1 3.01 22.02 44.53
CA MET A 1 2.29 22.61 43.37
C MET A 1 3.10 22.48 42.08
N SER A 2 4.37 22.87 42.10
CA SER A 2 5.33 22.71 40.98
C SER A 2 5.52 21.25 40.52
N THR A 3 5.60 20.29 41.44
CA THR A 3 5.71 18.85 41.12
C THR A 3 4.52 18.33 40.32
N VAL A 4 3.30 18.73 40.70
CA VAL A 4 2.05 18.32 40.02
C VAL A 4 2.01 18.85 38.58
N LEU A 5 2.42 20.09 38.36
CA LEU A 5 2.49 20.69 37.03
C LEU A 5 3.50 20.00 36.12
N ILE A 6 4.68 19.64 36.65
CA ILE A 6 5.71 18.90 35.91
C ILE A 6 5.21 17.51 35.52
N CYS A 7 4.57 16.79 36.46
CA CYS A 7 4.00 15.47 36.18
C CYS A 7 2.91 15.52 35.09
N LEU A 8 2.03 16.53 35.11
CA LEU A 8 1.00 16.70 34.09
C LEU A 8 1.61 17.01 32.70
N ALA A 9 2.65 17.84 32.64
CA ALA A 9 3.34 18.15 31.39
C ALA A 9 4.03 16.91 30.79
N LEU A 10 4.71 16.10 31.62
CA LEU A 10 5.34 14.87 31.18
C LEU A 10 4.32 13.83 30.71
N ALA A 11 3.19 13.69 31.42
CA ALA A 11 2.10 12.81 31.00
C ALA A 11 1.50 13.24 29.66
N ALA A 12 1.28 14.54 29.45
CA ALA A 12 0.77 15.07 28.19
C ALA A 12 1.74 14.82 27.01
N LEU A 13 3.04 15.04 27.21
CA LEU A 13 4.07 14.75 26.20
C LEU A 13 4.17 13.25 25.88
N ALA A 14 4.09 12.39 26.90
CA ALA A 14 4.09 10.94 26.73
C ALA A 14 2.86 10.48 25.94
N VAL A 15 1.66 10.97 26.28
CA VAL A 15 0.41 10.66 25.57
C VAL A 15 0.47 11.15 24.12
N PHE A 16 0.95 12.37 23.89
CA PHE A 16 1.09 12.92 22.54
C PHE A 16 2.11 12.12 21.71
N GLY A 17 3.24 11.75 22.33
CA GLY A 17 4.27 10.91 21.74
C GLY A 17 3.75 9.53 21.37
N VAL A 18 3.12 8.81 22.30
CA VAL A 18 2.55 7.47 22.08
C VAL A 18 1.46 7.51 21.01
N ARG A 19 0.60 8.53 21.02
CA ARG A 19 -0.47 8.68 20.03
C ARG A 19 0.08 8.98 18.64
N SER A 20 1.11 9.80 18.53
CA SER A 20 1.82 10.08 17.27
C SER A 20 2.56 8.84 16.76
N PHE A 21 3.24 8.13 17.65
CA PHE A 21 4.01 6.93 17.33
C PHE A 21 3.09 5.76 16.91
N SER A 22 1.94 5.58 17.57
CA SER A 22 0.95 4.57 17.20
C SER A 22 0.37 4.81 15.81
N LYS A 23 0.15 6.08 15.43
CA LYS A 23 -0.26 6.44 14.06
C LYS A 23 0.82 6.12 13.03
N ARG A 24 2.10 6.28 13.38
CA ARG A 24 3.23 5.93 12.52
C ARG A 24 3.45 4.41 12.44
N LEU A 25 3.22 3.67 13.53
CA LEU A 25 3.30 2.20 13.57
C LEU A 25 2.18 1.51 12.79
N SER A 26 1.01 2.17 12.68
CA SER A 26 -0.10 1.70 11.84
C SER A 26 0.28 1.71 10.36
N GLY A 27 1.31 2.47 9.98
CA GLY A 27 1.96 2.37 8.69
C GLY A 27 3.02 1.26 8.69
N GLY A 28 2.62 0.03 8.37
CA GLY A 28 3.54 -1.13 8.36
C GLY A 28 4.78 -0.98 7.46
N CYS A 29 5.78 -1.85 7.71
CA CYS A 29 7.11 -1.93 7.06
C CYS A 29 7.12 -1.90 5.52
N CYS A 30 6.04 -2.28 4.83
CA CYS A 30 5.97 -2.29 3.37
C CYS A 30 5.55 -0.92 2.76
N GLY A 31 6.12 0.17 3.25
CA GLY A 31 6.09 1.48 2.56
C GLY A 31 4.73 2.19 2.54
N THR A 32 3.88 1.96 3.55
CA THR A 32 2.57 2.63 3.68
C THR A 32 2.66 4.13 4.04
N GLY A 33 3.87 4.65 4.27
CA GLY A 33 4.14 6.08 4.49
C GLY A 33 4.55 6.87 3.24
N GLY A 34 4.65 6.22 2.07
CA GLY A 34 4.96 6.86 0.78
C GLY A 34 3.72 7.01 -0.11
N GLU A 35 3.79 7.94 -1.08
CA GLU A 35 2.75 8.19 -2.08
C GLU A 35 2.14 6.87 -2.61
N ALA A 36 0.81 6.76 -2.54
CA ALA A 36 0.11 5.59 -3.06
C ALA A 36 0.45 5.43 -4.56
N ILE A 37 1.01 4.27 -4.96
CA ILE A 37 1.37 4.03 -6.35
C ILE A 37 0.14 4.23 -7.24
N ARG A 38 0.27 5.17 -8.18
CA ARG A 38 -0.78 5.46 -9.16
C ARG A 38 -0.99 4.23 -10.03
N ARG A 39 -2.25 3.81 -10.19
CA ARG A 39 -2.60 2.71 -11.10
C ARG A 39 -2.41 3.17 -12.54
N VAL A 40 -1.64 2.40 -13.31
CA VAL A 40 -1.65 2.47 -14.77
C VAL A 40 -2.94 1.82 -15.24
N ARG A 41 -3.72 2.54 -16.05
CA ARG A 41 -4.96 2.02 -16.64
C ARG A 41 -4.60 1.31 -17.94
N VAL A 42 -5.24 0.17 -18.18
CA VAL A 42 -5.18 -0.51 -19.49
C VAL A 42 -5.70 0.45 -20.56
N GLN A 43 -4.99 0.53 -21.69
CA GLN A 43 -5.36 1.40 -22.82
C GLN A 43 -6.71 0.98 -23.41
N ASP A 44 -6.93 -0.33 -23.49
CA ASP A 44 -8.15 -0.93 -24.01
C ASP A 44 -8.87 -1.74 -22.92
N ARG A 45 -10.17 -1.52 -22.81
CA ARG A 45 -11.05 -2.18 -21.82
C ARG A 45 -12.07 -3.10 -22.46
N ASP A 46 -12.02 -3.29 -23.77
CA ASP A 46 -12.83 -4.30 -24.43
C ASP A 46 -12.15 -5.67 -24.30
N LYS A 47 -12.80 -6.59 -23.59
CA LYS A 47 -12.30 -7.95 -23.42
C LYS A 47 -12.25 -8.73 -24.73
N LYS A 48 -13.03 -8.35 -25.74
CA LYS A 48 -13.08 -9.05 -27.03
C LYS A 48 -11.74 -8.98 -27.78
N HIS A 49 -10.94 -7.96 -27.54
CA HIS A 49 -9.60 -7.81 -28.14
C HIS A 49 -8.54 -8.72 -27.51
N TYR A 50 -8.87 -9.43 -26.42
CA TYR A 50 -7.99 -10.33 -25.69
C TYR A 50 -8.57 -11.76 -25.69
N PRO A 51 -8.44 -12.52 -26.80
CA PRO A 51 -9.03 -13.86 -26.92
C PRO A 51 -8.34 -14.92 -26.04
N TYR A 52 -7.16 -14.63 -25.51
CA TYR A 52 -6.37 -15.55 -24.68
C TYR A 52 -6.25 -15.01 -23.27
N GLU A 53 -6.52 -15.86 -22.28
CA GLU A 53 -6.29 -15.56 -20.87
C GLU A 53 -5.53 -16.68 -20.19
N THR A 54 -4.70 -16.32 -19.20
CA THR A 54 -4.00 -17.28 -18.34
C THR A 54 -3.94 -16.75 -16.91
N ARG A 55 -3.91 -17.67 -15.95
CA ARG A 55 -3.78 -17.35 -14.52
C ARG A 55 -2.43 -17.85 -14.03
N LEU A 56 -1.64 -16.94 -13.48
CA LEU A 56 -0.28 -17.22 -13.02
C LEU A 56 -0.17 -16.97 -11.53
N ALA A 57 0.47 -17.90 -10.82
CA ALA A 57 0.86 -17.69 -9.43
C ALA A 57 2.23 -17.00 -9.40
N VAL A 58 2.31 -15.83 -8.79
CA VAL A 58 3.54 -15.05 -8.67
C VAL A 58 3.97 -15.01 -7.20
N GLY A 59 5.12 -15.62 -6.90
CA GLY A 59 5.71 -15.59 -5.57
C GLY A 59 6.30 -14.21 -5.22
N GLY A 60 6.53 -13.97 -3.93
CA GLY A 60 7.23 -12.76 -3.45
C GLY A 60 6.36 -11.48 -3.36
N MET A 61 5.06 -11.55 -3.65
CA MET A 61 4.15 -10.43 -3.45
C MET A 61 3.67 -10.38 -1.99
N THR A 62 4.34 -9.59 -1.16
CA THR A 62 4.05 -9.51 0.30
C THR A 62 3.14 -8.35 0.70
N CYS A 63 2.90 -7.40 -0.19
CA CYS A 63 2.02 -6.26 0.09
C CYS A 63 1.26 -5.77 -1.14
N ARG A 64 0.21 -4.98 -0.91
CA ARG A 64 -0.64 -4.40 -1.97
C ARG A 64 0.16 -3.54 -2.95
N ASN A 65 1.26 -2.95 -2.50
CA ASN A 65 2.14 -2.15 -3.34
C ASN A 65 2.97 -3.02 -4.30
N CYS A 66 3.40 -4.22 -3.87
CA CYS A 66 4.07 -5.19 -4.75
C CYS A 66 3.12 -5.64 -5.86
N ALA A 67 1.91 -6.06 -5.51
CA ALA A 67 0.89 -6.45 -6.49
C ALA A 67 0.60 -5.33 -7.51
N ARG A 68 0.54 -4.09 -7.02
CA ARG A 68 0.34 -2.90 -7.85
C ARG A 68 1.45 -2.62 -8.84
N ARG A 69 2.71 -2.76 -8.44
CA ARG A 69 3.86 -2.56 -9.33
C ARG A 69 3.82 -3.56 -10.48
N VAL A 70 3.52 -4.82 -10.18
CA VAL A 70 3.39 -5.88 -11.19
C VAL A 70 2.22 -5.59 -12.12
N GLU A 71 1.04 -5.27 -11.58
CA GLU A 71 -0.15 -4.92 -12.37
C GLU A 71 0.13 -3.75 -13.32
N ASN A 72 0.78 -2.70 -12.81
CA ASN A 72 1.13 -1.54 -13.62
C ASN A 72 2.13 -1.87 -14.73
N ALA A 73 3.17 -2.67 -14.43
CA ALA A 73 4.18 -3.05 -15.40
C ALA A 73 3.58 -3.89 -16.54
N LEU A 74 2.65 -4.79 -16.24
CA LEU A 74 1.95 -5.56 -17.25
C LEU A 74 0.99 -4.71 -18.07
N ASN A 75 0.22 -3.83 -17.41
CA ASN A 75 -0.73 -2.94 -18.08
C ASN A 75 -0.07 -1.79 -18.87
N SER A 76 1.23 -1.55 -18.69
CA SER A 76 2.01 -0.65 -19.54
C SER A 76 2.45 -1.27 -20.86
N LEU A 77 2.30 -2.58 -21.04
CA LEU A 77 2.63 -3.26 -22.29
C LEU A 77 1.45 -3.14 -23.27
N ASP A 78 1.75 -2.88 -24.55
CA ASP A 78 0.73 -2.81 -25.60
C ASP A 78 0.09 -4.20 -25.82
N GLY A 79 -1.24 -4.21 -25.95
CA GLY A 79 -1.99 -5.45 -26.17
C GLY A 79 -2.03 -6.39 -24.96
N VAL A 80 -1.69 -5.91 -23.74
CA VAL A 80 -1.77 -6.69 -22.51
C VAL A 80 -2.81 -6.11 -21.56
N TRP A 81 -3.66 -6.98 -21.01
CA TRP A 81 -4.55 -6.68 -19.89
C TRP A 81 -4.25 -7.65 -18.75
N ALA A 82 -3.68 -7.13 -17.66
CA ALA A 82 -3.45 -7.87 -16.44
C ALA A 82 -4.28 -7.34 -15.27
N ARG A 83 -4.68 -8.27 -14.39
CA ARG A 83 -5.19 -8.00 -13.05
C ARG A 83 -4.35 -8.80 -12.06
N VAL A 84 -3.91 -8.16 -10.99
CA VAL A 84 -3.10 -8.80 -9.95
C VAL A 84 -3.81 -8.67 -8.61
N ASP A 85 -4.11 -9.80 -8.00
CA ASP A 85 -4.77 -9.89 -6.70
C ASP A 85 -3.89 -10.68 -5.72
N LEU A 86 -3.79 -10.19 -4.48
CA LEU A 86 -3.17 -10.94 -3.38
C LEU A 86 -4.20 -11.94 -2.88
N SER A 87 -4.20 -13.12 -3.47
CA SER A 87 -5.07 -14.22 -3.05
C SER A 87 -4.40 -14.97 -1.90
N LYS A 88 -4.91 -14.71 -0.70
CA LYS A 88 -4.67 -15.32 0.63
C LYS A 88 -3.24 -15.72 1.00
#